data_AF-A0A1E7X500-F1
#
_entry.id   AF-A0A1E7X500-F1
#
_cell.length_a   1.000
_cell.length_b   1.000
_cell.length_c   1.000
_cell.angle_alpha   90.00
_cell.angle_beta   90.00
_cell.angle_gamma   90.00
#
_symmetry.space_group_name_H-M   'P 1'
#
loop_
_entity.id
_entity.type
_entity.pdbx_description
1 polymer ?
#
loop_
_entity_poly.entity_id
_entity_poly.type
_entity_poly.pdbx_seq_one_letter_code
_entity_poly.pdbx_strand_id
1 'polypeptide(L)'
;MNSVAWILVIRDAALPAALGFVRSALDKEPRAVAFLDTYGLVLLRLGRHAEAVQQYDALLAMQPGMADSRFARGIAKRRQGQTAAGDADLAAARAVNPTVDALYATYGITP
;
A
#
# COMPACT_ATOMS: atom_id res chain seq x y z
N MET A 1 1.87 -3.61 -17.19
CA MET A 1 2.24 -4.55 -16.10
C MET A 1 1.67 -4.13 -14.75
N ASN A 2 1.61 -2.83 -14.43
CA ASN A 2 1.03 -2.37 -13.15
C ASN A 2 -0.39 -2.89 -12.91
N SER A 3 -1.25 -2.81 -13.92
CA SER A 3 -2.67 -3.17 -13.82
C SER A 3 -2.90 -4.64 -13.48
N VAL A 4 -2.02 -5.55 -13.92
CA VAL A 4 -2.15 -6.99 -13.63
C VAL A 4 -1.76 -7.26 -12.17
N ALA A 5 -0.61 -6.75 -11.73
CA ALA A 5 -0.19 -6.89 -10.33
C ALA A 5 -1.19 -6.24 -9.38
N TRP A 6 -1.76 -5.10 -9.76
CA TRP A 6 -2.78 -4.41 -9.00
C TRP A 6 -4.08 -5.23 -8.89
N ILE A 7 -4.59 -5.80 -9.99
CA ILE A 7 -5.80 -6.65 -9.95
C ILE A 7 -5.57 -7.89 -9.08
N LEU A 8 -4.40 -8.52 -9.20
CA LEU A 8 -4.04 -9.68 -8.39
C LEU A 8 -4.02 -9.33 -6.91
N VAL A 9 -3.41 -8.21 -6.54
CA VAL A 9 -3.35 -7.79 -5.13
C VAL A 9 -4.72 -7.39 -4.60
N ILE A 10 -5.55 -6.61 -5.30
CA ILE A 10 -6.85 -6.20 -4.74
C ILE A 10 -7.82 -7.39 -4.57
N ARG A 11 -7.64 -8.47 -5.34
CA ARG A 11 -8.42 -9.71 -5.26
C ARG A 11 -7.85 -10.76 -4.32
N ASP A 12 -6.75 -10.45 -3.62
CA ASP A 12 -6.01 -11.41 -2.79
C ASP A 12 -5.56 -12.68 -3.55
N ALA A 13 -5.28 -12.54 -4.84
CA ALA A 13 -5.02 -13.68 -5.74
C ALA A 13 -3.55 -13.70 -6.18
N ALA A 14 -2.89 -14.85 -6.07
CA ALA A 14 -1.53 -15.08 -6.56
C ALA A 14 -0.51 -13.99 -6.16
N LEU A 15 -0.48 -13.62 -4.86
CA LEU A 15 0.42 -12.60 -4.31
C LEU A 15 1.91 -12.81 -4.67
N PRO A 16 2.47 -14.04 -4.74
CA PRO A 16 3.84 -14.24 -5.20
C PRO A 16 4.08 -13.81 -6.66
N ALA A 17 3.10 -14.01 -7.55
CA ALA A 17 3.20 -13.57 -8.93
C ALA A 17 3.10 -12.04 -9.01
N ALA A 18 2.18 -11.43 -8.26
CA ALA A 18 2.08 -9.97 -8.15
C ALA A 18 3.40 -9.34 -7.66
N LEU A 19 4.04 -9.94 -6.66
CA LEU A 19 5.35 -9.55 -6.16
C LEU A 19 6.42 -9.64 -7.25
N GLY A 20 6.45 -10.72 -8.02
CA GLY A 20 7.38 -10.90 -9.14
C GLY A 20 7.23 -9.82 -10.21
N PHE A 21 5.99 -9.53 -10.61
CA PHE A 21 5.70 -8.48 -11.61
C PHE A 21 6.11 -7.09 -11.14
N VAL A 22 5.80 -6.74 -9.89
CA VAL A 22 6.17 -5.45 -9.31
C VAL A 22 7.69 -5.29 -9.19
N ARG A 23 8.41 -6.32 -8.74
CA ARG A 23 9.88 -6.26 -8.63
C ARG A 23 10.52 -6.04 -10.00
N SER A 24 10.10 -6.82 -11.00
CA SER A 24 10.59 -6.65 -12.38
C SER A 24 10.29 -5.27 -12.96
N ALA A 25 9.16 -4.65 -12.57
CA ALA A 25 8.82 -3.30 -12.99
C ALA A 25 9.71 -2.25 -12.29
N LEU A 26 9.93 -2.39 -10.98
CA LEU A 26 10.79 -1.49 -10.21
C LEU A 26 12.27 -1.62 -10.59
N ASP A 27 12.73 -2.78 -11.06
CA ASP A 27 14.10 -2.92 -11.60
C ASP A 27 14.34 -2.01 -12.82
N LYS A 28 13.27 -1.71 -13.58
CA LYS A 28 13.31 -0.83 -14.76
C LYS A 28 13.02 0.62 -14.40
N GLU A 29 12.06 0.84 -13.50
CA GLU A 29 11.58 2.16 -13.08
C GLU A 29 11.53 2.24 -11.54
N PRO A 30 12.67 2.40 -10.84
CA PRO A 30 12.74 2.23 -9.38
C PRO A 30 11.95 3.25 -8.57
N ARG A 31 11.53 4.36 -9.19
CA ARG A 31 10.84 5.47 -8.56
C ARG A 31 9.45 5.73 -9.13
N ALA A 32 8.92 4.78 -9.90
CA ALA A 32 7.56 4.89 -10.42
C ALA A 32 6.55 4.68 -9.29
N VAL A 33 5.88 5.77 -8.92
CA VAL A 33 4.94 5.86 -7.80
C VAL A 33 3.86 4.78 -7.85
N ALA A 34 3.33 4.48 -9.04
CA ALA A 34 2.28 3.47 -9.20
C ALA A 34 2.77 2.03 -8.88
N PHE A 35 4.05 1.72 -9.16
CA PHE A 35 4.63 0.43 -8.81
C PHE A 35 5.01 0.36 -7.33
N LEU A 36 5.47 1.46 -6.72
CA LEU A 36 5.71 1.53 -5.28
C LEU A 36 4.41 1.34 -4.48
N ASP A 37 3.32 1.93 -4.94
CA ASP A 37 1.99 1.77 -4.32
C ASP A 37 1.54 0.30 -4.34
N THR A 38 1.56 -0.29 -5.54
CA THR A 38 1.21 -1.70 -5.72
C THR A 38 2.16 -2.61 -4.92
N TYR A 39 3.45 -2.26 -4.82
CA TYR A 39 4.41 -3.03 -4.03
C TYR A 39 4.09 -2.99 -2.54
N GLY A 40 3.83 -1.81 -2.00
CA GLY A 40 3.42 -1.63 -0.61
C GLY A 40 2.17 -2.45 -0.28
N LEU A 41 1.20 -2.49 -1.20
CA LEU A 41 -0.04 -3.24 -1.01
C LEU A 41 0.19 -4.76 -1.05
N VAL A 42 1.05 -5.24 -1.96
CA VAL A 42 1.44 -6.66 -2.03
C VAL A 42 2.15 -7.07 -0.74
N LEU A 43 3.09 -6.27 -0.25
CA LEU A 43 3.82 -6.52 0.99
C LEU A 43 2.88 -6.52 2.21
N LEU A 44 1.92 -5.58 2.25
CA LEU A 44 0.92 -5.52 3.31
C LEU A 44 0.12 -6.82 3.41
N ARG A 45 -0.35 -7.35 2.28
CA ARG A 45 -1.09 -8.62 2.22
C ARG A 45 -0.24 -9.83 2.57
N LEU A 46 1.02 -9.82 2.18
CA LEU A 46 1.98 -10.88 2.53
C LEU A 46 2.40 -10.86 4.01
N GLY A 47 1.88 -9.94 4.84
CA GLY A 47 2.30 -9.81 6.24
C GLY A 47 3.64 -9.09 6.44
N ARG A 48 4.26 -8.60 5.36
CA ARG A 48 5.59 -7.96 5.37
C ARG A 48 5.46 -6.47 5.69
N HIS A 49 4.93 -6.19 6.87
CA HIS A 49 4.47 -4.84 7.26
C HIS A 49 5.60 -3.80 7.28
N ALA A 50 6.77 -4.15 7.82
CA ALA A 50 7.92 -3.25 7.86
C ALA A 50 8.36 -2.81 6.45
N GLU A 51 8.41 -3.74 5.50
CA GLU A 51 8.77 -3.45 4.12
C GLU A 51 7.67 -2.65 3.42
N ALA A 52 6.39 -2.95 3.68
CA ALA A 52 5.28 -2.18 3.16
C ALA A 52 5.38 -0.71 3.58
N VAL A 53 5.68 -0.44 4.87
CA VAL A 53 5.90 0.91 5.38
C VAL A 53 7.04 1.61 4.63
N GLN A 54 8.16 0.95 4.40
CA GLN A 54 9.28 1.52 3.64
C GLN A 54 8.88 1.93 2.21
N GLN A 55 8.11 1.10 1.50
CA GLN A 55 7.66 1.45 0.14
C GLN A 55 6.71 2.64 0.16
N TYR A 56 5.78 2.68 1.12
CA TYR A 56 4.87 3.82 1.25
C TYR A 56 5.58 5.09 1.72
N ASP A 57 6.62 5.00 2.54
CA ASP A 57 7.45 6.16 2.90
C ASP A 57 8.17 6.73 1.68
N ALA A 58 8.78 5.87 0.85
CA ALA A 58 9.41 6.29 -0.40
C ALA A 58 8.40 6.93 -1.37
N LEU A 59 7.21 6.33 -1.49
CA LEU A 59 6.11 6.87 -2.30
C LEU A 59 5.65 8.25 -1.79
N LEU A 60 5.36 8.37 -0.50
CA LEU A 60 4.80 9.60 0.09
C LEU A 60 5.83 10.73 0.17
N ALA A 61 7.13 10.42 0.18
CA ALA A 61 8.18 11.41 0.00
C ALA A 61 8.17 12.03 -1.40
N MET A 62 7.72 11.28 -2.41
CA MET A 62 7.59 11.75 -3.80
C MET A 62 6.22 12.38 -4.08
N GLN A 63 5.16 11.81 -3.52
CA GLN A 63 3.78 12.30 -3.65
C GLN A 63 3.07 12.33 -2.30
N PRO A 64 3.22 13.42 -1.53
CA PRO A 64 2.58 13.56 -0.22
C PRO A 64 1.05 13.59 -0.26
N GLY A 65 0.44 13.85 -1.41
CA GLY A 65 -1.02 13.97 -1.57
C GLY A 65 -1.79 12.64 -1.63
N MET A 66 -1.11 11.50 -1.66
CA MET A 66 -1.76 10.19 -1.85
C MET A 66 -2.43 9.69 -0.58
N ALA A 67 -3.68 10.10 -0.37
CA ALA A 67 -4.49 9.72 0.80
C ALA A 67 -4.68 8.20 0.91
N ASP A 68 -4.96 7.52 -0.20
CA ASP A 68 -5.16 6.07 -0.21
C ASP A 68 -3.87 5.31 0.16
N SER A 69 -2.71 5.71 -0.37
CA SER A 69 -1.42 5.12 0.01
C SER A 69 -1.05 5.42 1.47
N ARG A 70 -1.40 6.63 1.97
CA ARG A 70 -1.25 6.97 3.39
C ARG A 70 -2.13 6.09 4.27
N PHE A 71 -3.36 5.79 3.85
CA PHE A 71 -4.25 4.87 4.55
C PHE A 71 -3.63 3.46 4.64
N ALA A 72 -3.14 2.91 3.52
CA ALA A 72 -2.47 1.61 3.53
C ALA A 72 -1.20 1.59 4.38
N ARG A 73 -0.42 2.67 4.40
CA ARG A 73 0.72 2.82 5.33
C ARG A 73 0.25 2.80 6.79
N GLY A 74 -0.86 3.46 7.10
CA GLY A 74 -1.46 3.46 8.44
C GLY A 74 -1.83 2.05 8.90
N ILE A 75 -2.46 1.26 8.02
CA ILE A 75 -2.76 -0.16 8.28
C ILE A 75 -1.47 -0.95 8.51
N ALA A 76 -0.46 -0.78 7.64
CA ALA A 76 0.82 -1.46 7.76
C ALA A 76 1.52 -1.13 9.10
N LYS A 77 1.54 0.14 9.51
CA LYS A 77 2.11 0.59 10.79
C LYS A 77 1.38 -0.01 12.00
N ARG A 78 0.04 -0.02 11.99
CA ARG A 78 -0.74 -0.68 13.06
C ARG A 78 -0.39 -2.16 13.18
N ARG A 79 -0.33 -2.88 12.04
CA ARG A 79 0.02 -4.31 12.02
C ARG A 79 1.49 -4.58 12.38
N GLN A 80 2.38 -3.59 12.21
CA GLN A 80 3.76 -3.62 12.71
C GLN A 80 3.88 -3.32 14.21
N GLY A 81 2.79 -2.95 14.90
CA GLY A 81 2.78 -2.55 16.31
C GLY A 81 3.03 -1.05 16.55
N GLN A 82 3.17 -0.25 15.50
CA GLN A 82 3.30 1.21 15.58
C GLN A 82 1.92 1.87 15.61
N THR A 83 1.07 1.48 16.56
CA THR A 83 -0.36 1.83 16.58
C THR A 83 -0.63 3.33 16.50
N ALA A 84 0.01 4.13 17.35
CA ALA A 84 -0.20 5.58 17.37
C ALA A 84 0.18 6.26 16.04
N ALA A 85 1.30 5.85 15.43
CA ALA A 85 1.72 6.38 14.14
C ALA A 85 0.81 5.91 12.99
N GLY A 86 0.30 4.68 13.08
CA GLY A 86 -0.67 4.15 12.13
C GLY A 86 -2.02 4.88 12.22
N ASP A 87 -2.53 5.11 13.43
CA ASP A 87 -3.78 5.83 13.67
C ASP A 87 -3.73 7.27 13.16
N ALA A 88 -2.58 7.94 13.33
CA ALA A 88 -2.34 9.26 12.76
C ALA A 88 -2.42 9.26 11.23
N ASP A 89 -1.84 8.25 10.57
CA ASP A 89 -1.91 8.10 9.11
C ASP A 89 -3.35 7.83 8.63
N LEU A 90 -4.08 6.96 9.33
CA LEU A 90 -5.49 6.67 9.02
C LEU A 90 -6.36 7.92 9.17
N ALA A 91 -6.21 8.67 10.26
CA ALA A 91 -6.95 9.90 10.48
C ALA A 91 -6.65 10.95 9.39
N ALA A 92 -5.38 11.13 9.03
CA ALA A 92 -4.98 12.05 7.98
C ALA A 92 -5.51 11.63 6.59
N ALA A 93 -5.53 10.32 6.29
CA ALA A 93 -6.11 9.82 5.05
C ALA A 93 -7.63 10.04 4.99
N ARG A 94 -8.35 9.74 6.08
CA ARG A 94 -9.82 9.95 6.18
C ARG A 94 -10.23 11.41 6.07
N ALA A 95 -9.40 12.34 6.54
CA ALA A 95 -9.64 13.77 6.39
C ALA A 95 -9.62 14.23 4.92
N VAL A 96 -8.87 13.55 4.06
CA VAL A 96 -8.78 13.86 2.62
C VAL A 96 -9.78 13.02 1.81
N ASN A 97 -9.90 11.74 2.12
CA ASN A 97 -10.82 10.81 1.48
C ASN A 97 -11.69 10.10 2.54
N PRO A 98 -12.88 10.63 2.85
CA PRO A 98 -13.77 10.05 3.87
C PRO A 98 -14.29 8.64 3.54
N THR A 99 -14.20 8.19 2.29
CA THR A 99 -14.68 6.86 1.86
C THR A 99 -13.54 5.83 1.77
N VAL A 100 -12.32 6.20 2.14
CA VAL A 100 -11.13 5.34 2.00
C VAL A 100 -11.29 4.01 2.75
N ASP A 101 -11.90 4.01 3.93
CA ASP A 101 -12.19 2.78 4.67
C ASP A 101 -13.10 1.83 3.87
N ALA A 102 -14.17 2.36 3.28
CA ALA A 102 -15.09 1.59 2.47
C ALA A 102 -14.41 1.05 1.19
N LEU A 103 -13.58 1.87 0.56
CA LEU A 103 -12.78 1.47 -0.60
C LEU A 103 -11.88 0.28 -0.28
N TYR A 104 -11.08 0.37 0.80
CA TYR A 104 -10.19 -0.71 1.21
C TYR A 104 -10.95 -1.95 1.69
N ALA A 105 -12.12 -1.78 2.31
CA ALA A 105 -13.00 -2.89 2.64
C ALA A 105 -13.48 -3.65 1.39
N THR A 106 -13.66 -2.99 0.23
CA THR A 106 -13.96 -3.72 -1.04
C THR A 106 -12.81 -4.61 -1.51
N TYR A 107 -11.58 -4.31 -1.08
CA TYR A 107 -10.41 -5.16 -1.29
C TYR A 107 -10.30 -6.23 -0.18
N GLY A 108 -11.15 -6.22 0.84
CA GLY A 108 -11.00 -7.09 2.02
C GLY A 108 -9.84 -6.68 2.91
N ILE A 109 -9.39 -5.43 2.85
CA ILE A 109 -8.34 -4.89 3.70
C ILE A 109 -8.96 -3.93 4.71
N THR A 110 -8.81 -4.23 5.99
CA THR A 110 -9.28 -3.38 7.08
C THR A 110 -8.12 -3.00 8.02
N PRO A 111 -8.19 -1.82 8.66
CA PRO A 111 -7.22 -1.38 9.65
C PRO A 111 -7.04 -2.30 10.85
#